data_AF-A0A977L2V2-F1
#
_entry.id   AF-A0A977L2V2-F1
#
_cell.length_a   1.000
_cell.length_b   1.000
_cell.length_c   1.000
_cell.angle_alpha   90.00
_cell.angle_beta   90.00
_cell.angle_gamma   90.00
#
_symmetry.space_group_name_H-M   'P 1'
#
loop_
_entity.id
_entity.type
_entity.pdbx_description
1 polymer ?
#
loop_
_entity_poly.entity_id
_entity_poly.type
_entity_poly.pdbx_seq_one_letter_code
_entity_poly.pdbx_strand_id
1 'polypeptide(L)' 'MPEVKEKIAEMAMNGSGIRDTARVLRISPSTVISELKKRV' A
#
# COMPACT_ATOMS: atom_id res chain seq x y z
N MET A 1 12.61 -2.69 4.03
CA MET A 1 11.67 -2.16 5.04
C MET A 1 10.41 -3.00 5.02
N PRO A 2 10.31 -4.05 5.86
CA PRO A 2 9.12 -4.89 6.00
C PRO A 2 7.88 -4.07 6.40
N GLU A 3 8.08 -3.09 7.28
CA GLU A 3 7.02 -2.26 7.87
C GLU A 3 6.15 -1.52 6.84
N VAL A 4 6.76 -0.96 5.78
CA VAL A 4 6.01 -0.22 4.76
C VAL A 4 5.09 -1.16 3.97
N LYS A 5 5.52 -2.39 3.72
CA LYS A 5 4.72 -3.39 2.99
C LYS A 5 3.54 -3.89 3.82
N GLU A 6 3.77 -4.13 5.10
CA GLU A 6 2.70 -4.50 6.04
C GLU A 6 1.69 -3.37 6.18
N LYS A 7 2.16 -2.13 6.29
CA LYS A 7 1.30 -0.96 6.40
C LYS A 7 0.45 -0.71 5.14
N ILE A 8 1.00 -0.96 3.94
CA ILE A 8 0.22 -0.93 2.69
C ILE A 8 -0.94 -1.92 2.75
N ALA A 9 -0.67 -3.15 3.22
CA ALA A 9 -1.69 -4.19 3.30
C ALA A 9 -2.75 -3.88 4.37
N GLU A 10 -2.33 -3.44 5.56
CA GLU A 10 -3.23 -3.02 6.63
C GLU A 10 -4.16 -1.89 6.16
N MET A 11 -3.61 -0.86 5.51
CA MET A 11 -4.41 0.24 4.98
C MET A 11 -5.42 -0.23 3.92
N ALA A 12 -5.02 -1.12 3.02
CA ALA A 12 -5.92 -1.67 2.01
C ALA A 12 -7.02 -2.54 2.63
N MET A 13 -6.71 -3.35 3.65
CA MET A 13 -7.70 -4.14 4.40
C MET A 13 -8.71 -3.25 5.13
N ASN A 14 -8.29 -2.07 5.57
CA ASN A 14 -9.15 -1.06 6.16
C ASN A 14 -9.86 -0.14 5.14
N GLY A 15 -9.87 -0.52 3.85
CA GLY A 15 -10.62 0.17 2.80
C GLY A 15 -9.93 1.40 2.19
N SER A 16 -8.67 1.67 2.53
CA SER A 16 -7.91 2.75 1.92
C SER A 16 -7.48 2.38 0.49
N GLY A 17 -7.77 3.27 -0.46
CA GLY A 17 -7.46 3.06 -1.88
C GLY A 17 -5.99 3.34 -2.21
N ILE A 18 -5.51 2.81 -3.34
CA ILE A 18 -4.10 2.91 -3.80
C ILE A 18 -3.51 4.33 -3.71
N ARG A 19 -4.27 5.35 -4.14
CA ARG A 19 -3.81 6.75 -4.14
C ARG A 19 -3.75 7.35 -2.74
N ASP A 20 -4.67 6.94 -1.86
CA ASP A 20 -4.73 7.40 -0.49
C ASP A 20 -3.55 6.83 0.32
N THR A 21 -3.34 5.52 0.21
CA THR A 21 -2.17 4.82 0.77
C THR A 21 -0.86 5.43 0.29
N ALA A 22 -0.72 5.67 -1.01
CA ALA A 22 0.48 6.29 -1.57
C ALA A 22 0.75 7.69 -0.98
N ARG A 23 -0.29 8.51 -0.83
CA ARG A 23 -0.21 9.85 -0.24
C ARG A 23 0.19 9.80 1.24
N VAL A 24 -0.45 8.95 2.04
CA VAL A 24 -0.19 8.83 3.49
C VAL A 24 1.22 8.32 3.74
N LEU A 25 1.66 7.30 3.01
CA LEU A 25 2.97 6.68 3.19
C LEU A 25 4.10 7.39 2.45
N ARG A 26 3.79 8.46 1.68
CA ARG A 26 4.76 9.24 0.88
C ARG A 26 5.59 8.37 -0.06
N ILE A 27 4.94 7.41 -0.71
CA ILE A 27 5.54 6.50 -1.70
C ILE A 27 4.83 6.60 -3.04
N SER A 28 5.42 6.03 -4.08
CA SER A 28 4.78 5.95 -5.39
C SER A 28 3.52 5.06 -5.35
N PRO A 29 2.42 5.45 -6.01
CA PRO A 29 1.27 4.56 -6.26
C PRO A 29 1.66 3.25 -6.95
N SER A 30 2.72 3.25 -7.79
CA SER A 30 3.20 2.03 -8.44
C SER A 30 3.77 1.02 -7.45
N THR A 31 4.37 1.48 -6.35
CA THR A 31 4.85 0.63 -5.24
C THR A 31 3.67 -0.03 -4.52
N VAL A 32 2.62 0.74 -4.23
CA VAL A 32 1.38 0.22 -3.62
C VAL A 32 0.74 -0.84 -4.51
N ILE A 33 0.58 -0.57 -5.80
CA ILE A 33 0.04 -1.52 -6.78
C ILE A 33 0.87 -2.81 -6.82
N SER A 34 2.20 -2.68 -6.86
CA SER A 34 3.10 -3.83 -6.98
C SER A 34 3.08 -4.71 -5.73
N GLU A 35 2.89 -4.11 -4.55
CA GLU A 35 2.77 -4.86 -3.30
C GLU A 35 1.40 -5.56 -3.18
N LEU A 36 0.31 -4.86 -3.51
CA LEU A 36 -1.04 -5.45 -3.47
C LEU A 36 -1.18 -6.59 -4.49
N LYS A 37 -0.60 -6.46 -5.69
CA LYS A 37 -0.60 -7.53 -6.71
C LYS A 37 0.14 -8.80 -6.29
N LYS A 38 1.07 -8.75 -5.33
CA LYS A 38 1.77 -9.96 -4.83
C LYS A 38 0.92 -10.77 -3.84
N ARG A 39 -0.17 -10.18 -3.35
CA ARG A 39 -1.08 -10.76 -2.36
C ARG A 39 -2.40 -11.25 -2.98
N VAL A 40 -2.57 -11.04 -4.29
CA VAL A 40 -3.66 -11.58 -5.13
C VAL A 40 -3.07 -12.71 -5.96
#